data_AF-A0A661NWS7-F1
#
_entry.id   AF-A0A661NWS7-F1
#
_cell.length_a   1.000
_cell.length_b   1.000
_cell.length_c   1.000
_cell.angle_alpha   90.00
_cell.angle_beta   90.00
_cell.angle_gamma   90.00
#
_symmetry.space_group_name_H-M   'P 1'
#
loop_
_entity.id
_entity.type
_entity.pdbx_description
1 polymer ?
#
loop_
_entity_poly.entity_id
_entity_poly.type
_entity_poly.pdbx_seq_one_letter_code
_entity_poly.pdbx_strand_id
1 'polypeptide(L)'
;MSAATDLSRDAIEAIAELYGSRRPLATMIGLGAGYWGNSGQSVRLIDALAAITGNLGVAGGGSQSDTSGAAGFDLSVFREAPRNQSRHVLLPRLGQAIAAATDPPLTVGWVSGANPVATAPDTRRVVEGLNTLDFLVVVDQFMTGTAELADLFLPCTTYLEMDDLVTAYGHHWLGRTQQVVPPRERPSRTWRSTSCSPSDSGSVMR
;
A
#
# COMPACT_ATOMS: atom_id res chain seq x y z
N MET A 1 -10.16 -32.03 -3.81
CA MET A 1 -9.37 -31.17 -2.92
C MET A 1 -7.89 -31.52 -2.93
N SER A 2 -7.48 -32.74 -2.57
CA SER A 2 -6.05 -33.15 -2.58
C SER A 2 -5.35 -32.92 -3.93
N ALA A 3 -5.94 -33.36 -5.05
CA ALA A 3 -5.37 -33.19 -6.39
C ALA A 3 -5.26 -31.73 -6.90
N ALA A 4 -5.91 -30.76 -6.25
CA ALA A 4 -5.88 -29.36 -6.68
C ALA A 4 -4.88 -28.50 -5.89
N THR A 5 -4.30 -29.05 -4.81
CA THR A 5 -3.45 -28.32 -3.86
C THR A 5 -2.13 -29.02 -3.58
N ASP A 6 -1.92 -30.20 -4.17
CA ASP A 6 -0.81 -31.11 -3.87
C ASP A 6 -0.66 -31.47 -2.37
N LEU A 7 -1.71 -31.26 -1.58
CA LEU A 7 -1.76 -31.64 -0.16
C LEU A 7 -2.27 -33.07 -0.01
N SER A 8 -1.66 -33.81 0.91
CA SER A 8 -2.19 -35.12 1.33
C SER A 8 -3.57 -34.96 1.99
N ARG A 9 -4.36 -36.02 1.96
CA ARG A 9 -5.63 -36.09 2.70
C ARG A 9 -5.41 -35.77 4.19
N ASP A 10 -4.42 -36.40 4.80
CA ASP A 10 -4.10 -36.25 6.21
C ASP A 10 -3.76 -34.79 6.57
N ALA A 11 -3.08 -34.05 5.69
CA ALA A 11 -2.79 -32.64 5.91
C ALA A 11 -4.07 -31.79 5.89
N ILE A 12 -4.99 -32.06 4.95
CA ILE A 12 -6.28 -31.37 4.87
C ILE A 12 -7.12 -31.67 6.12
N GLU A 13 -7.17 -32.93 6.54
CA GLU A 13 -7.89 -33.37 7.75
C GLU A 13 -7.30 -32.77 9.02
N ALA A 14 -5.96 -32.67 9.12
CA ALA A 14 -5.30 -32.00 10.24
C ALA A 14 -5.66 -30.52 10.34
N ILE A 15 -5.74 -29.80 9.21
CA ILE A 15 -6.19 -28.40 9.18
C ILE A 15 -7.67 -28.31 9.58
N ALA A 16 -8.52 -29.18 9.05
CA ALA A 16 -9.94 -29.20 9.42
C ALA A 16 -10.14 -29.45 10.92
N GLU A 17 -9.40 -30.40 11.49
CA GLU A 17 -9.43 -30.71 12.92
C GLU A 17 -8.91 -29.55 13.78
N LEU A 18 -7.86 -28.84 13.34
CA LEU A 18 -7.38 -27.63 14.00
C LEU A 18 -8.48 -26.58 14.13
N TYR A 19 -9.21 -26.31 13.04
CA TYR A 19 -10.32 -25.36 13.02
C TYR A 19 -11.56 -25.85 13.79
N GLY A 20 -11.80 -27.17 13.83
CA GLY A 20 -12.95 -27.77 14.51
C GLY A 20 -12.78 -27.91 16.03
N SER A 21 -11.56 -28.15 16.50
CA SER A 21 -11.28 -28.52 17.90
C SER A 21 -10.63 -27.43 18.75
N ARG A 22 -10.00 -26.42 18.12
CA ARG A 22 -9.27 -25.35 18.84
C ARG A 22 -10.03 -24.04 18.77
N ARG A 23 -10.22 -23.41 19.94
CA ARG A 23 -10.64 -22.01 20.08
C ARG A 23 -9.94 -21.38 21.29
N PRO A 24 -9.42 -20.14 21.18
CA PRO A 24 -9.39 -19.31 19.97
C PRO A 24 -8.35 -19.80 18.94
N LEU A 25 -8.62 -19.56 17.66
CA LEU A 25 -7.69 -19.79 16.54
C LEU A 25 -7.63 -18.55 15.65
N ALA A 26 -6.43 -18.01 15.45
CA ALA A 26 -6.16 -16.87 14.58
C ALA A 26 -5.53 -17.31 13.26
N THR A 27 -6.02 -16.73 12.17
CA THR A 27 -5.52 -16.94 10.82
C THR A 27 -4.92 -15.64 10.29
N MET A 28 -3.60 -15.63 10.11
CA MET A 28 -2.89 -14.50 9.53
C MET A 28 -2.75 -14.69 8.02
N ILE A 29 -3.48 -13.90 7.26
CA ILE A 29 -3.45 -13.90 5.79
C ILE A 29 -2.33 -12.97 5.34
N GLY A 30 -1.14 -13.51 5.06
CA GLY A 30 -0.06 -12.70 4.51
C GLY A 30 -0.44 -12.05 3.16
N LEU A 31 0.26 -10.95 2.81
CA LEU A 31 0.02 -10.20 1.56
C LEU A 31 0.12 -11.07 0.29
N GLY A 32 0.86 -12.17 0.34
CA GLY A 32 1.05 -13.09 -0.78
C GLY A 32 -0.26 -13.68 -1.32
N ALA A 33 -1.27 -13.88 -0.46
CA ALA A 33 -2.58 -14.32 -0.91
C ALA A 33 -3.23 -13.31 -1.86
N GLY A 34 -2.91 -12.02 -1.73
CA GLY A 34 -3.43 -10.91 -2.52
C GLY A 34 -2.87 -10.80 -3.94
N TYR A 35 -1.73 -11.43 -4.25
CA TYR A 35 -1.05 -11.28 -5.55
C TYR A 35 -1.58 -12.16 -6.68
N TRP A 36 -2.66 -12.92 -6.44
CA TRP A 36 -3.27 -13.81 -7.41
C TRP A 36 -4.60 -13.27 -7.93
N GLY A 37 -4.93 -13.56 -9.20
CA GLY A 37 -6.17 -13.05 -9.83
C GLY A 37 -7.46 -13.47 -9.13
N ASN A 38 -7.46 -14.61 -8.42
CA ASN A 38 -8.61 -15.11 -7.66
C ASN A 38 -8.47 -14.90 -6.13
N SER A 39 -7.53 -14.05 -5.70
CA SER A 39 -7.21 -13.82 -4.28
C SER A 39 -8.43 -13.48 -3.43
N GLY A 40 -9.32 -12.62 -3.94
CA GLY A 40 -10.54 -12.22 -3.24
C GLY A 40 -11.44 -13.41 -2.88
N GLN A 41 -11.54 -14.44 -3.72
CA GLN A 41 -12.33 -15.64 -3.39
C GLN A 41 -11.61 -16.49 -2.35
N SER A 42 -10.29 -16.65 -2.46
CA SER A 42 -9.49 -17.39 -1.47
C SER A 42 -9.61 -16.77 -0.07
N VAL A 43 -9.47 -15.44 0.03
CA VAL A 43 -9.63 -14.71 1.30
C VAL A 43 -11.03 -14.87 1.86
N ARG A 44 -12.07 -14.73 1.02
CA ARG A 44 -13.47 -14.94 1.45
C ARG A 44 -13.73 -16.34 2.00
N LEU A 45 -13.10 -17.38 1.44
CA LEU A 45 -13.22 -18.74 1.93
C LEU A 45 -12.51 -18.93 3.28
N ILE A 46 -11.35 -18.30 3.48
CA ILE A 46 -10.65 -18.30 4.76
C ILE A 46 -11.48 -17.57 5.83
N ASP A 47 -12.04 -16.41 5.49
CA ASP A 47 -12.91 -15.65 6.39
C ASP A 47 -14.17 -16.42 6.74
N ALA A 48 -14.80 -17.08 5.75
CA ALA A 48 -15.94 -17.95 5.98
C ALA A 48 -15.59 -19.12 6.91
N LEU A 49 -14.39 -19.71 6.76
CA LEU A 49 -13.91 -20.76 7.66
C LEU A 49 -13.74 -20.24 9.10
N ALA A 50 -13.15 -19.06 9.28
CA ALA A 50 -13.06 -18.42 10.59
C ALA A 50 -14.46 -18.11 11.19
N ALA A 51 -15.43 -17.74 10.34
CA ALA A 51 -16.81 -17.46 10.73
C ALA A 51 -17.55 -18.72 11.22
N ILE A 52 -17.59 -19.78 10.40
CA ILE A 52 -18.32 -21.02 10.74
C ILE A 52 -17.68 -21.75 11.92
N THR A 53 -16.37 -21.54 12.13
CA THR A 53 -15.64 -22.08 13.27
C THR A 53 -15.71 -21.17 14.49
N GLY A 54 -16.52 -20.10 14.49
CA GLY A 54 -16.78 -19.27 15.66
C GLY A 54 -15.55 -18.53 16.20
N ASN A 55 -14.55 -18.26 15.36
CA ASN A 55 -13.34 -17.56 15.74
C ASN A 55 -13.44 -16.04 15.54
N LEU A 56 -14.43 -15.55 14.79
CA LEU A 56 -14.65 -14.12 14.58
C LEU A 56 -15.07 -13.41 15.87
N GLY A 57 -14.39 -12.30 16.19
CA GLY A 57 -14.67 -11.48 17.36
C GLY A 57 -14.15 -12.06 18.69
N VAL A 58 -13.43 -13.18 18.65
CA VAL A 58 -12.83 -13.80 19.85
C VAL A 58 -11.40 -13.29 20.03
N ALA A 59 -11.04 -12.86 21.23
CA ALA A 59 -9.66 -12.44 21.53
C ALA A 59 -8.68 -13.59 21.26
N GLY A 60 -7.65 -13.32 20.45
CA GLY A 60 -6.69 -14.35 19.99
C GLY A 60 -7.19 -15.21 18.83
N GLY A 61 -8.35 -14.90 18.26
CA GLY A 61 -8.93 -15.59 17.11
C GLY A 61 -9.27 -14.66 15.95
N GLY A 62 -9.75 -15.24 14.85
CA GLY A 62 -10.26 -14.51 13.70
C GLY A 62 -9.40 -14.68 12.45
N SER A 63 -9.65 -13.82 11.46
CA SER A 63 -8.95 -13.80 10.17
C SER A 63 -8.46 -12.38 9.92
N GLN A 64 -7.15 -12.19 9.74
CA GLN A 64 -6.55 -10.87 9.62
C GLN A 64 -5.38 -10.86 8.64
N SER A 65 -5.33 -9.85 7.78
CA SER A 65 -4.21 -9.68 6.83
C SER A 65 -3.13 -8.73 7.36
N ASP A 66 -3.54 -7.59 7.89
CA ASP A 66 -2.69 -6.59 8.52
C ASP A 66 -3.49 -5.79 9.57
N THR A 67 -2.84 -4.84 10.22
CA THR A 67 -3.48 -3.93 11.20
C THR A 67 -3.77 -2.54 10.63
N SER A 68 -3.60 -2.32 9.33
CA SER A 68 -3.69 -0.98 8.70
C SER A 68 -5.07 -0.33 8.83
N GLY A 69 -6.15 -1.12 8.84
CA GLY A 69 -7.52 -0.65 9.06
C GLY A 69 -7.94 -0.58 10.54
N ALA A 70 -7.10 -1.08 11.46
CA ALA A 70 -7.43 -1.29 12.86
C ALA A 70 -6.68 -0.36 13.81
N ALA A 71 -5.99 0.66 13.30
CA ALA A 71 -5.28 1.63 14.15
C ALA A 71 -6.24 2.48 14.99
N GLY A 72 -7.55 2.51 14.67
CA GLY A 72 -8.57 3.17 15.50
C GLY A 72 -8.49 4.69 15.52
N PHE A 73 -7.63 5.29 14.69
CA PHE A 73 -7.50 6.74 14.56
C PHE A 73 -8.41 7.25 13.45
N ASP A 74 -9.17 8.29 13.76
CA ASP A 74 -9.90 9.04 12.75
C ASP A 74 -8.92 9.92 11.97
N LEU A 75 -8.49 9.42 10.81
CA LEU A 75 -7.60 10.14 9.90
C LEU A 75 -8.37 11.04 8.92
N SER A 76 -9.68 11.26 9.11
CA SER A 76 -10.48 12.10 8.22
C SER A 76 -9.95 13.53 8.12
N VAL A 77 -9.33 14.04 9.19
CA VAL A 77 -8.69 15.38 9.21
C VAL A 77 -7.51 15.49 8.24
N PHE A 78 -6.84 14.37 7.92
CA PHE A 78 -5.75 14.31 6.95
C PHE A 78 -6.23 13.92 5.55
N ARG A 79 -7.51 13.53 5.42
CA ARG A 79 -8.10 13.14 4.15
C ARG A 79 -8.54 14.41 3.43
N GLU A 80 -7.86 14.77 2.35
CA GLU A 80 -8.40 15.78 1.44
C GLU A 80 -9.81 15.36 1.01
N ALA A 81 -10.72 16.34 0.93
CA ALA A 81 -12.04 16.10 0.38
C ALA A 81 -11.87 15.47 -1.01
N PRO A 82 -12.55 14.34 -1.32
CA PRO A 82 -12.40 13.70 -2.61
C PRO A 82 -12.72 14.73 -3.68
N ARG A 83 -11.71 15.07 -4.50
CA ARG A 83 -11.94 15.86 -5.69
C ARG A 83 -12.80 14.98 -6.59
N ASN A 84 -14.06 15.39 -6.80
CA ASN A 84 -15.08 14.66 -7.57
C ASN A 84 -14.71 14.37 -9.05
N GLN A 85 -13.44 14.52 -9.44
CA GLN A 85 -12.95 14.48 -10.81
C GLN A 85 -11.66 13.64 -10.98
N SER A 86 -11.13 13.02 -9.93
CA SER A 86 -9.89 12.23 -10.02
C SER A 86 -10.14 10.81 -10.54
N ARG A 87 -9.33 10.35 -11.49
CA ARG A 87 -9.32 8.95 -11.93
C ARG A 87 -8.69 8.06 -10.87
N HIS A 88 -9.33 6.95 -10.55
CA HIS A 88 -8.73 5.91 -9.72
C HIS A 88 -8.11 4.83 -10.61
N VAL A 89 -6.79 4.70 -10.50
CA VAL A 89 -6.03 3.67 -11.21
C VAL A 89 -5.52 2.66 -10.19
N LEU A 90 -5.77 1.39 -10.46
CA LEU A 90 -5.15 0.32 -9.68
C LEU A 90 -3.66 0.27 -9.98
N LEU A 91 -2.81 0.30 -8.95
CA LEU A 91 -1.36 0.19 -9.12
C LEU A 91 -0.94 -1.00 -10.01
N PRO A 92 -1.56 -2.19 -9.91
CA PRO A 92 -1.29 -3.31 -10.83
C PRO A 92 -1.56 -3.05 -12.31
N ARG A 93 -2.29 -1.99 -12.65
CA ARG A 93 -2.65 -1.61 -14.01
C ARG A 93 -2.05 -0.26 -14.41
N LEU A 94 -1.11 0.28 -13.62
CA LEU A 94 -0.60 1.63 -13.80
C LEU A 94 -0.13 1.90 -15.23
N GLY A 95 0.79 1.07 -15.76
CA GLY A 95 1.31 1.25 -17.13
C GLY A 95 0.22 1.18 -18.20
N GLN A 96 -0.74 0.25 -18.06
CA GLN A 96 -1.89 0.13 -18.98
C GLN A 96 -2.82 1.34 -18.88
N ALA A 97 -3.05 1.84 -17.68
CA ALA A 97 -3.93 2.96 -17.43
C ALA A 97 -3.37 4.28 -17.95
N ILE A 98 -2.05 4.47 -17.90
CA ILE A 98 -1.39 5.62 -18.53
C ILE A 98 -1.62 5.56 -20.04
N ALA A 99 -1.30 4.43 -20.67
CA ALA A 99 -1.47 4.26 -22.11
C ALA A 99 -2.94 4.37 -22.60
N ALA A 100 -3.89 3.92 -21.77
CA ALA A 100 -5.32 3.93 -22.11
C ALA A 100 -6.00 5.29 -21.86
N ALA A 101 -5.34 6.20 -21.15
CA ALA A 101 -5.90 7.51 -20.86
C ALA A 101 -5.78 8.41 -22.10
N THR A 102 -6.89 8.62 -22.82
CA THR A 102 -6.94 9.45 -24.03
C THR A 102 -7.87 10.65 -23.92
N ASP A 103 -8.86 10.63 -23.02
CA ASP A 103 -9.86 11.71 -22.89
C ASP A 103 -10.17 12.09 -21.43
N PRO A 104 -9.52 13.13 -20.89
CA PRO A 104 -8.25 13.71 -21.38
C PRO A 104 -7.05 12.75 -21.27
N PRO A 105 -5.97 12.94 -22.02
CA PRO A 105 -4.75 12.18 -21.79
C PRO A 105 -4.12 12.49 -20.43
N LEU A 106 -3.29 11.59 -19.91
CA LEU A 106 -2.39 11.93 -18.80
C LEU A 106 -1.14 12.58 -19.37
N THR A 107 -0.89 13.83 -19.01
CA THR A 107 0.23 14.63 -19.53
C THR A 107 1.30 14.87 -18.47
N VAL A 108 0.91 15.04 -17.21
CA VAL A 108 1.84 15.31 -16.10
C VAL A 108 1.74 14.20 -15.05
N GLY A 109 2.88 13.66 -14.65
CA GLY A 109 3.02 12.71 -13.55
C GLY A 109 3.57 13.38 -12.30
N TRP A 110 2.99 13.08 -11.15
CA TRP A 110 3.54 13.42 -9.84
C TRP A 110 3.63 12.15 -9.00
N VAL A 111 4.85 11.73 -8.69
CA VAL A 111 5.12 10.56 -7.85
C VAL A 111 5.80 11.03 -6.58
N SER A 112 5.19 10.79 -5.42
CA SER A 112 5.76 11.12 -4.12
C SER A 112 5.78 9.90 -3.22
N GLY A 113 6.92 9.62 -2.60
CA GLY A 113 7.08 8.51 -1.64
C GLY A 113 6.78 7.13 -2.22
N ALA A 114 6.90 6.96 -3.54
CA ALA A 114 6.60 5.73 -4.24
C ALA A 114 7.60 5.46 -5.36
N ASN A 115 7.86 4.17 -5.63
CA ASN A 115 8.72 3.71 -6.72
C ASN A 115 7.95 2.71 -7.60
N PRO A 116 6.97 3.16 -8.41
CA PRO A 116 6.17 2.28 -9.26
C PRO A 116 6.98 1.43 -10.24
N VAL A 117 8.13 1.90 -10.73
CA VAL A 117 9.01 1.09 -11.61
C VAL A 117 9.43 -0.22 -10.92
N ALA A 118 9.72 -0.18 -9.62
CA ALA A 118 10.11 -1.36 -8.85
C ALA A 118 8.92 -2.10 -8.19
N THR A 119 7.82 -1.41 -7.89
CA THR A 119 6.73 -1.94 -7.05
C THR A 119 5.48 -2.34 -7.81
N ALA A 120 5.20 -1.72 -8.97
CA ALA A 120 4.08 -2.10 -9.81
C ALA A 120 4.46 -3.30 -10.70
N PRO A 121 3.54 -4.25 -10.95
CA PRO A 121 3.75 -5.33 -11.89
C PRO A 121 3.87 -4.80 -13.32
N ASP A 122 4.52 -5.59 -14.18
CA ASP A 122 4.78 -5.21 -15.59
C ASP A 122 5.62 -3.92 -15.70
N THR A 123 6.79 -3.92 -15.06
CA THR A 123 7.75 -2.81 -15.04
C THR A 123 7.99 -2.22 -16.42
N ARG A 124 8.09 -3.05 -17.47
CA ARG A 124 8.29 -2.57 -18.84
C ARG A 124 7.18 -1.62 -19.26
N ARG A 125 5.91 -1.99 -19.05
CA ARG A 125 4.78 -1.11 -19.38
C ARG A 125 4.70 0.11 -18.49
N VAL A 126 5.13 0.01 -17.23
CA VAL A 126 5.20 1.16 -16.32
C VAL A 126 6.21 2.18 -16.84
N VAL A 127 7.42 1.74 -17.19
CA VAL A 127 8.46 2.59 -17.78
C VAL A 127 7.98 3.20 -19.10
N GLU A 128 7.39 2.38 -19.99
CA GLU A 128 6.81 2.86 -21.25
C GLU A 128 5.75 3.94 -21.01
N GLY A 129 4.80 3.70 -20.08
CA GLY A 129 3.77 4.67 -19.74
C GLY A 129 4.34 5.97 -19.18
N LEU A 130 5.24 5.89 -18.21
CA LEU A 130 5.85 7.07 -17.60
C LEU A 130 6.59 7.94 -18.63
N ASN A 131 7.28 7.32 -19.59
CA ASN A 131 7.99 8.03 -20.67
C ASN A 131 7.06 8.68 -21.72
N THR A 132 5.75 8.39 -21.71
CA THR A 132 4.77 9.08 -22.59
C THR A 132 4.24 10.37 -22.00
N LEU A 133 4.54 10.66 -20.73
CA LEU A 133 4.12 11.90 -20.08
C LEU A 133 4.95 13.06 -20.65
N ASP A 134 4.32 14.24 -20.73
CA ASP A 134 5.00 15.48 -21.12
C ASP A 134 5.93 15.99 -20.01
N PHE A 135 5.63 15.65 -18.75
CA PHE A 135 6.43 16.04 -17.59
C PHE A 135 6.23 15.10 -16.40
N LEU A 136 7.32 14.59 -15.82
CA LEU A 136 7.30 13.72 -14.65
C LEU A 136 8.07 14.37 -13.48
N VAL A 137 7.36 14.65 -12.39
CA VAL A 137 7.95 15.06 -11.11
C VAL A 137 8.03 13.86 -10.18
N VAL A 138 9.20 13.64 -9.60
CA VAL A 138 9.42 12.62 -8.57
C VAL A 138 9.95 13.27 -7.30
N VAL A 139 9.22 13.05 -6.20
CA VAL A 139 9.58 13.47 -4.85
C VAL A 139 10.01 12.22 -4.07
N ASP A 140 11.31 12.08 -3.82
CA ASP A 140 11.88 10.89 -3.17
C ASP A 140 13.15 11.24 -2.36
N GLN A 141 13.56 10.34 -1.48
CA GLN A 141 14.80 10.46 -0.69
C GLN A 141 16.03 10.06 -1.52
N PHE A 142 15.83 9.22 -2.53
CA PHE A 142 16.89 8.63 -3.32
C PHE A 142 16.55 8.68 -4.81
N MET A 143 17.57 8.63 -5.65
CA MET A 143 17.40 8.44 -7.09
C MET A 143 16.98 6.98 -7.36
N THR A 144 15.68 6.69 -7.20
CA THR A 144 15.07 5.39 -7.49
C THR A 144 14.88 5.17 -8.99
N GLY A 145 14.60 3.94 -9.43
CA GLY A 145 14.33 3.66 -10.85
C GLY A 145 13.13 4.44 -11.42
N THR A 146 12.21 4.93 -10.58
CA THR A 146 11.18 5.88 -11.03
C THR A 146 11.75 7.31 -11.13
N ALA A 147 12.57 7.73 -10.17
CA ALA A 147 13.23 9.04 -10.18
C ALA A 147 14.19 9.21 -11.36
N GLU A 148 14.85 8.14 -11.82
CA GLU A 148 15.72 8.18 -13.01
C GLU A 148 14.97 8.52 -14.30
N LEU A 149 13.65 8.35 -14.33
CA LEU A 149 12.78 8.74 -15.46
C LEU A 149 12.24 10.17 -15.32
N ALA A 150 12.47 10.85 -14.19
CA ALA A 150 11.85 12.13 -13.89
C ALA A 150 12.50 13.29 -14.68
N ASP A 151 11.67 14.20 -15.16
CA ASP A 151 12.13 15.51 -15.67
C ASP A 151 12.55 16.43 -14.51
N LEU A 152 11.91 16.27 -13.35
CA LEU A 152 12.24 17.00 -12.13
C LEU A 152 12.27 16.07 -10.92
N PHE A 153 13.45 15.96 -10.32
CA PHE A 153 13.64 15.30 -9.04
C PHE A 153 13.63 16.32 -7.90
N LEU A 154 12.78 16.10 -6.90
CA LEU A 154 12.69 16.93 -5.69
C LEU A 154 13.08 16.09 -4.47
N PRO A 155 14.25 16.34 -3.85
CA PRO A 155 14.66 15.59 -2.67
C PRO A 155 13.70 15.87 -1.49
N CYS A 156 13.19 14.81 -0.86
CA CYS A 156 12.38 14.88 0.35
C CYS A 156 13.18 14.55 1.61
N THR A 157 12.68 14.96 2.77
CA THR A 157 13.30 14.65 4.06
C THR A 157 13.20 13.17 4.41
N THR A 158 14.24 12.66 5.05
CA THR A 158 14.23 11.34 5.69
C THR A 158 13.45 11.38 7.01
N TYR A 159 13.07 10.20 7.52
CA TYR A 159 12.41 10.07 8.83
C TYR A 159 13.25 10.60 10.01
N LEU A 160 14.56 10.81 9.82
CA LEU A 160 15.47 11.36 10.83
C LEU A 160 15.54 12.90 10.81
N GLU A 161 15.02 13.51 9.76
CA GLU A 161 15.10 14.95 9.50
C GLU A 161 13.81 15.70 9.85
N MET A 162 12.78 15.00 10.32
CA MET A 162 11.47 15.56 10.62
C MET A 162 10.77 14.88 11.80
N ASP A 163 9.94 15.66 12.49
CA ASP A 163 8.96 15.14 13.44
C ASP A 163 7.69 14.68 12.69
N ASP A 164 7.28 13.43 12.88
CA ASP A 164 6.07 12.86 12.26
C ASP A 164 5.45 11.77 13.15
N LEU A 165 4.23 11.36 12.83
CA LEU A 165 3.51 10.26 13.46
C LEU A 165 3.38 9.10 12.48
N VAL A 166 3.74 7.89 12.92
CA VAL A 166 3.83 6.71 12.06
C VAL A 166 2.91 5.61 12.57
N THR A 167 2.08 5.09 11.68
CA THR A 167 1.26 3.89 11.92
C THR A 167 1.99 2.64 11.48
N ALA A 168 1.58 1.47 11.98
CA ALA A 168 2.20 0.18 11.64
C ALA A 168 1.22 -0.79 10.98
N TYR A 169 1.78 -1.76 10.25
CA TYR A 169 1.04 -2.87 9.64
C TYR A 169 0.91 -4.09 10.56
N GLY A 170 1.64 -4.15 11.68
CA GLY A 170 1.66 -5.30 12.59
C GLY A 170 1.25 -5.03 14.04
N HIS A 171 0.92 -3.79 14.42
CA HIS A 171 0.49 -3.45 15.79
C HIS A 171 -0.35 -2.17 15.80
N HIS A 172 -1.14 -1.99 16.86
CA HIS A 172 -2.09 -0.88 17.04
C HIS A 172 -1.47 0.32 17.78
N TRP A 173 -0.16 0.51 17.70
CA TRP A 173 0.52 1.62 18.39
C TRP A 173 0.87 2.71 17.39
N LEU A 174 0.74 3.94 17.84
CA LEU A 174 1.24 5.10 17.13
C LEU A 174 2.71 5.31 17.48
N GLY A 175 3.57 5.28 16.48
CA GLY A 175 4.96 5.68 16.58
C GLY A 175 5.11 7.18 16.38
N ARG A 176 6.19 7.74 16.92
CA ARG A 176 6.64 9.10 16.60
C ARG A 176 8.04 9.02 16.02
N THR A 177 8.27 9.67 14.89
CA THR A 177 9.63 10.04 14.49
C THR A 177 9.95 11.39 15.11
N GLN A 178 11.15 11.50 15.66
CA GLN A 178 11.66 12.77 16.18
C GLN A 178 12.80 13.21 15.28
N GLN A 179 12.81 14.49 14.94
CA GLN A 179 13.93 15.07 14.22
C GLN A 179 15.21 14.94 15.06
N VAL A 180 16.19 14.21 14.54
CA VAL A 180 17.51 14.02 15.17
C VAL A 180 18.62 14.78 14.45
N VAL A 181 18.41 15.10 13.18
CA VAL A 181 19.33 15.93 12.37
C VAL A 181 18.54 17.01 11.61
N PRO A 182 19.13 18.19 11.33
CA PRO A 182 18.50 19.17 10.44
C PRO A 182 18.40 18.61 9.01
N PRO A 183 17.33 18.96 8.24
CA PRO A 183 17.26 18.67 6.81
C PRO A 183 18.52 19.15 6.10
N ARG A 184 19.17 18.25 5.36
CA ARG A 184 20.43 18.53 4.64
C ARG A 184 20.27 19.59 3.56
N GLU A 185 19.18 19.51 2.82
CA GLU A 185 18.76 20.54 1.87
C GLU A 185 17.59 21.29 2.50
N ARG A 186 17.50 22.61 2.28
CA ARG A 186 16.30 23.36 2.66
C ARG A 186 15.30 23.21 1.51
N PRO A 187 14.34 22.25 1.53
CA PRO A 187 13.10 22.51 0.83
C PRO A 187 12.55 23.75 1.52
N SER A 188 12.32 24.80 0.76
CA SER A 188 12.11 26.14 1.33
C SER A 188 10.83 26.18 2.20
N ARG A 189 10.50 27.31 2.82
CA ARG A 189 9.47 27.35 3.89
C ARG A 189 8.06 26.91 3.50
N THR A 190 7.71 26.94 2.21
CA THR A 190 6.43 26.48 1.62
C THR A 190 6.31 24.96 1.42
N TRP A 191 7.38 24.18 1.64
CA TRP A 191 7.48 22.76 1.29
C TRP A 191 7.61 21.85 2.53
N ARG A 192 7.16 22.28 3.71
CA ARG A 192 7.15 21.42 4.92
C ARG A 192 6.29 20.15 4.77
N SER A 193 5.46 20.10 3.74
CA SER A 193 4.61 18.96 3.34
C SER A 193 5.20 18.13 2.19
N THR A 194 6.49 18.29 1.87
CA THR A 194 7.20 17.32 1.01
C THR A 194 7.93 16.31 1.90
N SER A 195 7.24 15.78 2.91
CA SER A 195 7.67 14.49 3.41
C SER A 195 7.18 13.44 2.42
N CYS A 196 8.00 12.42 2.17
CA CYS A 196 7.54 11.24 1.42
C CYS A 196 6.61 10.37 2.28
N SER A 197 5.99 10.94 3.32
CA SER A 197 5.12 10.20 4.23
C SER A 197 3.80 9.87 3.54
N PRO A 198 3.15 8.77 3.92
CA PRO A 198 1.80 8.45 3.47
C PRO A 198 0.78 9.57 3.77
N SER A 199 1.01 10.39 4.81
CA SER A 199 0.11 11.48 5.21
C SER A 199 0.19 12.72 4.31
N ASP A 200 1.27 12.89 3.53
CA ASP A 200 1.47 14.02 2.61
C ASP A 200 0.96 13.78 1.18
N SER A 201 0.43 12.58 0.89
CA SER A 201 -0.18 12.24 -0.40
C SER A 201 -1.47 13.02 -0.73
N GLY A 202 -1.89 13.93 0.17
CA GLY A 202 -2.99 14.86 -0.04
C GLY A 202 -2.77 16.19 0.70
N SER A 203 -1.61 16.83 0.59
CA SER A 203 -1.38 18.13 1.25
C SER A 203 -0.80 19.22 0.34
N VAL A 204 -0.78 19.04 -0.99
CA VAL A 204 -0.26 20.07 -1.91
C VAL A 204 -1.15 20.25 -3.14
N MET A 205 -2.14 21.12 -3.04
CA MET A 205 -2.64 21.87 -4.20
C MET A 205 -3.20 23.23 -3.76
N ARG A 206 -2.41 24.28 -4.02
CA ARG A 206 -2.91 25.57 -4.47
C ARG A 206 -2.24 25.90 -5.79
#